data_AF-K1MR76-F1
#
_entry.id   AF-K1MR76-F1
#
_cell.length_a   1.000
_cell.length_b   1.000
_cell.length_c   1.000
_cell.angle_alpha   90.00
_cell.angle_beta   90.00
_cell.angle_gamma   90.00
#
_symmetry.space_group_name_H-M   'P 1'
#
loop_
_entity.id
_entity.type
_entity.pdbx_description
1 polymer ?
#
loop_
_entity_poly.entity_id
_entity_poly.type
_entity_poly.pdbx_seq_one_letter_code
_entity_poly.pdbx_strand_id
1 'polypeptide(L)' 'MNNKKDIVHSFPKSVDGYANKYGQRTINVRKDGKTYQWLKLNGSYRGKTGTFEYIKDNKGVINHRYFKISK' A
#
# COMPACT_ATOMS: atom_id res chain seq x y z
N MET A 1 11.50 6.23 -22.64
CA MET A 1 11.11 5.24 -21.61
C MET A 1 10.16 5.88 -20.61
N ASN A 2 8.95 5.34 -20.42
CA ASN A 2 7.94 5.95 -19.55
C ASN A 2 8.02 5.33 -18.14
N ASN A 3 8.61 6.07 -17.19
CA ASN A 3 8.80 5.70 -15.78
C ASN A 3 7.47 5.63 -14.99
N LYS A 4 6.51 4.83 -15.45
CA LYS A 4 5.24 4.59 -14.72
C LYS A 4 5.47 3.93 -13.35
N LYS A 5 6.61 3.26 -13.16
CA LYS A 5 6.96 2.58 -11.90
C LYS A 5 7.21 3.58 -10.76
N ASP A 6 7.82 4.73 -11.00
CA ASP A 6 8.13 5.68 -9.92
C ASP A 6 6.92 6.45 -9.41
N ILE A 7 5.96 6.74 -10.29
CA ILE A 7 4.75 7.50 -9.91
C ILE A 7 3.94 6.75 -8.84
N VAL A 8 3.87 5.43 -8.93
CA VAL A 8 3.07 4.60 -8.01
C VAL A 8 3.77 4.25 -6.71
N HIS A 9 5.03 4.65 -6.53
CA HIS A 9 5.79 4.53 -5.28
C HIS A 9 6.11 5.90 -4.63
N SER A 10 5.90 7.00 -5.36
CA SER A 10 6.21 8.36 -4.93
C SER A 10 4.97 9.10 -4.39
N PHE A 11 4.23 8.47 -3.47
CA PHE A 11 3.07 9.10 -2.82
C PHE A 11 3.37 9.47 -1.36
N PRO A 12 2.80 10.58 -0.85
CA PRO A 12 3.21 11.16 0.42
C PRO A 12 2.83 10.27 1.61
N LYS A 13 3.63 10.40 2.68
CA LYS A 13 3.42 9.67 3.95
C LYS A 13 2.05 9.98 4.58
N SER A 14 1.43 11.10 4.22
CA SER A 14 0.07 11.45 4.63
C SER A 14 -0.96 10.41 4.18
N VAL A 15 -0.76 9.74 3.04
CA VAL A 15 -1.64 8.66 2.58
C VAL A 15 -1.48 7.41 3.47
N ASP A 16 -0.31 7.19 4.09
CA ASP A 16 -0.13 6.11 5.07
C ASP A 16 -1.09 6.29 6.25
N GLY A 17 -1.23 7.52 6.78
CA GLY A 17 -2.14 7.80 7.89
C GLY A 17 -3.60 7.50 7.53
N TYR A 18 -4.01 7.88 6.31
CA TYR A 18 -5.35 7.62 5.80
C TYR A 18 -5.59 6.13 5.56
N ALA A 19 -4.63 5.41 4.96
CA ALA A 19 -4.70 3.96 4.78
C ALA A 19 -4.69 3.20 6.11
N ASN A 20 -4.03 3.72 7.15
CA ASN A 20 -4.09 3.14 8.50
C ASN A 20 -5.46 3.32 9.16
N LYS A 21 -6.16 4.42 8.88
CA LYS A 21 -7.44 4.74 9.49
C LYS A 21 -8.64 4.13 8.74
N TYR A 22 -8.59 4.10 7.42
CA TYR A 22 -9.71 3.70 6.55
C TYR A 22 -9.41 2.50 5.65
N GLY A 23 -8.15 2.07 5.55
CA GLY A 23 -7.78 0.93 4.73
C GLY A 23 -8.24 -0.39 5.34
N GLN A 24 -8.67 -1.32 4.50
CA GLN A 24 -8.93 -2.69 4.90
C GLN A 24 -7.60 -3.35 5.28
N ARG A 25 -7.53 -3.80 6.53
CA ARG A 25 -6.39 -4.50 7.10
C ARG A 25 -6.60 -6.01 6.97
N THR A 26 -5.67 -6.68 6.31
CA THR A 26 -5.62 -8.15 6.24
C THR A 26 -4.32 -8.63 6.89
N ILE A 27 -4.42 -9.56 7.82
CA ILE A 27 -3.26 -10.18 8.45
C ILE A 27 -2.97 -11.47 7.69
N ASN A 28 -1.72 -11.64 7.25
CA ASN A 28 -1.29 -12.81 6.51
C ASN A 28 -0.01 -13.35 7.14
N VAL A 29 -0.05 -14.60 7.59
CA VAL A 29 1.11 -15.29 8.16
C VAL A 29 1.82 -16.00 7.02
N ARG A 30 3.05 -15.59 6.71
CA ARG A 30 3.85 -16.26 5.68
C ARG A 30 4.36 -17.61 6.22
N LYS A 31 4.76 -18.48 5.29
CA LYS A 31 5.33 -19.81 5.56
C LYS A 31 6.54 -19.78 6.51
N ASP A 32 7.21 -18.63 6.60
CA ASP A 32 8.34 -18.33 7.49
C ASP A 32 7.91 -17.99 8.94
N GLY A 33 6.64 -18.21 9.31
CA GLY A 33 6.09 -17.90 10.64
C GLY A 33 5.90 -16.41 10.95
N LYS A 34 6.40 -15.52 10.09
CA LYS A 34 6.27 -14.06 10.26
C LYS A 34 4.91 -13.56 9.83
N THR A 35 4.31 -12.75 10.68
CA THR A 35 3.05 -12.06 10.42
C THR A 35 3.28 -10.80 9.61
N TYR A 36 2.63 -10.69 8.45
CA TYR A 36 2.59 -9.50 7.63
C TYR A 36 1.20 -8.91 7.64
N GLN A 37 1.11 -7.60 7.75
CA GLN A 37 -0.14 -6.88 7.69
C GLN A 37 -0.25 -6.14 6.37
N TRP A 38 -1.23 -6.54 5.57
CA TRP A 38 -1.54 -5.91 4.30
C TRP A 38 -2.63 -4.86 4.56
N LEU A 39 -2.45 -3.67 4.02
CA LEU A 39 -3.49 -2.64 4.02
C LEU A 39 -3.86 -2.34 2.58
N LYS A 40 -5.16 -2.36 2.30
CA LYS A 40 -5.71 -2.02 0.99
C LYS A 40 -6.67 -0.86 1.14
N LEU A 41 -6.49 0.18 0.33
CA LEU A 41 -7.33 1.35 0.35
C LEU A 41 -7.65 1.75 -1.09
N ASN A 42 -8.92 1.71 -1.46
CA ASN A 42 -9.38 2.22 -2.74
C ASN A 42 -9.33 3.75 -2.74
N GLY A 43 -8.87 4.35 -3.83
CA GLY A 43 -8.80 5.80 -3.95
C GLY A 43 -8.38 6.25 -5.34
N SER A 44 -8.13 7.55 -5.48
CA SER A 44 -7.61 8.14 -6.71
C SER A 44 -6.30 8.87 -6.42
N TYR A 45 -5.30 8.66 -7.26
CA TYR A 45 -4.00 9.30 -7.16
C TYR A 45 -3.58 9.85 -8.52
N ARG A 46 -3.24 11.16 -8.57
CA ARG A 46 -2.83 11.88 -9.79
C ARG A 46 -3.81 11.66 -10.98
N GLY A 47 -5.11 11.71 -10.70
CA GLY A 47 -6.16 11.53 -11.72
C GLY A 47 -6.34 10.09 -12.20
N LYS A 48 -5.77 9.10 -11.48
CA LYS A 48 -5.95 7.67 -11.75
C LYS A 48 -6.64 7.01 -10.55
N THR A 49 -7.76 6.35 -10.80
CA THR A 49 -8.44 5.53 -9.79
C THR A 49 -7.69 4.20 -9.61
N GLY A 50 -7.61 3.72 -8.38
CA GLY A 50 -6.87 2.52 -8.05
C GLY A 50 -6.96 2.13 -6.59
N THR A 51 -6.06 1.25 -6.18
CA THR A 51 -5.96 0.74 -4.82
C THR A 51 -4.55 0.97 -4.32
N PHE A 52 -4.43 1.66 -3.20
CA PHE A 52 -3.18 1.73 -2.44
C PHE A 52 -2.99 0.43 -1.67
N GLU A 53 -1.85 -0.20 -1.86
CA GLU A 53 -1.42 -1.43 -1.21
C GLU A 53 -0.20 -1.14 -0.34
N TYR A 54 -0.30 -1.50 0.94
CA TYR A 54 0.79 -1.38 1.90
C TYR A 54 1.07 -2.74 2.51
N ILE A 55 2.34 -3.03 2.73
CA ILE A 55 2.76 -4.22 3.49
C ILE A 55 3.55 -3.74 4.69
N LYS A 56 3.00 -4.05 5.86
CA LYS A 56 3.65 -3.90 7.15
C LYS A 56 4.25 -5.22 7.58
N ASP A 57 5.47 -5.14 8.08
CA ASP A 57 6.14 -6.26 8.73
C ASP A 57 5.60 -6.48 10.16
N ASN A 58 6.03 -7.55 10.84
CA ASN A 58 5.57 -7.87 12.19
C ASN A 58 5.93 -6.79 13.22
N LYS A 59 6.94 -5.97 12.93
CA LYS A 59 7.34 -4.79 13.72
C LYS A 59 6.47 -3.56 13.49
N GLY A 60 5.44 -3.65 12.64
CA GLY A 60 4.57 -2.52 12.28
C GLY A 60 5.17 -1.52 11.29
N VAL A 61 6.39 -1.77 10.81
CA VAL A 61 7.08 -0.95 9.81
C VAL A 61 6.53 -1.23 8.42
N ILE A 62 6.17 -0.18 7.68
CA ILE A 62 5.74 -0.29 6.28
C ILE A 62 6.97 -0.52 5.41
N ASN A 63 7.16 -1.75 4.93
CA ASN A 63 8.26 -2.15 4.07
C ASN A 63 7.92 -2.08 2.57
N HIS A 64 6.63 -1.94 2.23
CA HIS A 64 6.20 -1.82 0.84
C HIS A 64 5.02 -0.85 0.72
N ARG A 65 5.09 0.03 -0.29
CA ARG A 65 4.07 1.03 -0.63
C ARG A 65 3.87 1.02 -2.13
N TYR A 66 2.64 0.76 -2.57
CA TYR A 66 2.34 0.65 -3.99
C TYR A 66 0.95 1.17 -4.31
N PHE A 67 0.81 1.93 -5.39
CA PHE A 67 -0.49 2.33 -5.92
C PHE A 67 -0.83 1.51 -7.16
N LYS A 68 -1.75 0.56 -7.01
CA LYS A 68 -2.26 -0.24 -8.12
C LYS A 68 -3.36 0.53 -8.84
N ILE A 69 -3.03 1.12 -9.98
CA ILE A 69 -4.03 1.75 -10.86
C ILE A 69 -5.02 0.69 -11.33
N SER A 70 -6.32 0.92 -11.10
CA SER A 70 -7.37 0.10 -11.69
C SER A 70 -7.51 0.52 -13.14
N LYS A 71 -7.45 -0.47 -14.05
CA LYS A 71 -7.47 -0.24 -15.49
C LYS A 71 -8.87 0.15 -15.96
#